data_AF-A0A8H6YHH4-F1
#
_entry.id   AF-A0A8H6YHH4-F1
#
_cell.length_a   1.000
_cell.length_b   1.000
_cell.length_c   1.000
_cell.angle_alpha   90.00
_cell.angle_beta   90.00
_cell.angle_gamma   90.00
#
_symmetry.space_group_name_H-M   'P 1'
#
loop_
_entity.id
_entity.type
_entity.pdbx_description
1 polymer ?
#
loop_
_entity_poly.entity_id
_entity_poly.type
_entity_poly.pdbx_seq_one_letter_code
_entity_poly.pdbx_strand_id
1 'polypeptide(L)'
;MFGVEHPGGEYKAPRGAFDLYGARFVKGKGVDKVGLCPICIEPKQRGGEEKKVWLSMKYSAYKYYHMQFQHGISAASGRPLLPPIDFRVAPRAAATKLERTEIKQGKCHKCLCWVDIETVKNVEVKVPELFWWKHAVSCHGGGICLDPIFGLPERFTVYLDADSISLII
;
A
#
# COMPACT_ATOMS: atom_id res chain seq x y z
N MET A 1 33.17 -2.72 -3.75
CA MET A 1 32.06 -2.00 -3.10
C MET A 1 30.88 -2.01 -4.05
N PHE A 2 29.83 -2.77 -3.73
CA PHE A 2 28.54 -2.94 -4.43
C PHE A 2 28.60 -2.96 -5.98
N GLY A 3 28.84 -4.13 -6.56
CA GLY A 3 28.79 -4.38 -8.02
C GLY A 3 27.37 -4.35 -8.61
N VAL A 4 26.52 -3.45 -8.14
CA VAL A 4 25.14 -3.30 -8.63
C VAL A 4 25.15 -2.23 -9.71
N GLU A 5 24.69 -2.57 -10.91
CA GLU A 5 24.55 -1.60 -12.00
C GLU A 5 23.71 -0.40 -11.56
N HIS A 6 24.17 0.80 -11.92
CA HIS A 6 23.45 2.03 -11.65
C HIS A 6 22.03 1.94 -12.27
N PRO A 7 20.95 2.11 -11.49
CA PRO A 7 19.60 1.85 -11.96
C PRO A 7 19.07 2.88 -12.97
N GLY A 8 19.83 3.96 -13.17
CA GLY A 8 19.50 5.10 -14.03
C GLY A 8 18.84 6.23 -13.26
N GLY A 9 18.71 7.40 -13.91
CA GLY A 9 18.13 8.60 -13.32
C GLY A 9 19.08 9.38 -12.41
N GLU A 10 18.58 10.51 -11.91
CA GLU A 10 19.29 11.39 -11.00
C GLU A 10 19.07 10.93 -9.55
N TYR A 11 20.16 10.79 -8.79
CA TYR A 11 20.09 10.48 -7.37
C TYR A 11 19.48 11.63 -6.57
N LYS A 12 18.57 11.32 -5.65
CA LYS A 12 17.98 12.25 -4.69
C LYS A 12 18.23 11.73 -3.28
N ALA A 13 18.87 12.57 -2.47
CA ALA A 13 19.12 12.26 -1.08
C ALA A 13 17.79 12.08 -0.32
N PRO A 14 17.67 11.04 0.53
CA PRO A 14 16.48 10.84 1.35
C PRO A 14 16.33 11.90 2.43
N ARG A 15 15.10 12.06 2.95
CA ARG A 15 14.83 12.98 4.06
C ARG A 15 15.55 12.58 5.36
N GLY A 16 15.89 11.30 5.49
CA GLY A 16 16.65 10.75 6.60
C GLY A 16 17.08 9.31 6.31
N ALA A 17 17.98 8.77 7.16
CA ALA A 17 18.57 7.44 6.96
C ALA A 17 17.54 6.30 6.82
N PHE A 18 16.37 6.44 7.46
CA PHE A 18 15.30 5.43 7.49
C PHE A 18 14.09 5.78 6.60
N ASP A 19 14.18 6.78 5.72
CA ASP A 19 13.06 7.20 4.86
C ASP A 19 12.87 6.25 3.68
N LEU A 20 12.08 5.20 3.80
CA LEU A 20 11.76 4.27 2.73
C LEU A 20 10.79 4.85 1.68
N TYR A 21 10.14 5.98 1.97
CA TYR A 21 9.06 6.52 1.13
C TYR A 21 9.55 7.29 -0.10
N GLY A 22 10.64 8.05 0.03
CA GLY A 22 11.16 8.88 -1.06
C GLY A 22 11.89 8.07 -2.13
N ALA A 23 11.64 8.36 -3.41
CA ALA A 23 12.42 7.80 -4.50
C ALA A 23 13.88 8.22 -4.38
N ARG A 24 14.81 7.26 -4.45
CA ARG A 24 16.25 7.52 -4.47
C ARG A 24 16.75 7.96 -5.83
N PHE A 25 16.07 7.50 -6.88
CA PHE A 25 16.39 7.85 -8.25
C PHE A 25 15.13 8.38 -8.93
N VAL A 26 15.27 9.49 -9.64
CA VAL A 26 14.18 10.12 -10.41
C VAL A 26 14.65 10.43 -11.82
N LYS A 27 13.75 10.38 -12.80
CA LYS A 27 14.03 10.82 -14.17
C LYS A 27 12.81 11.50 -14.78
N GLY A 28 13.02 12.25 -15.86
CA GLY A 28 11.98 13.02 -16.52
C GLY A 28 11.67 14.35 -15.81
N LYS A 29 10.75 15.13 -16.40
CA LYS A 29 10.30 16.44 -15.92
C LYS A 29 8.78 16.54 -16.05
N GLY A 30 8.15 17.41 -15.28
CA GLY A 30 6.70 17.66 -15.38
C GLY A 30 5.86 16.40 -15.19
N VAL A 31 5.02 16.10 -16.19
CA VAL A 31 4.11 14.93 -16.22
C VAL A 31 4.86 13.60 -16.34
N ASP A 32 5.99 13.59 -17.06
CA ASP A 32 6.81 12.41 -17.32
C ASP A 32 7.80 12.12 -16.19
N LYS A 33 7.74 12.90 -15.11
CA LYS A 33 8.59 12.69 -13.95
C LYS A 33 8.21 11.37 -13.27
N VAL A 34 9.15 10.43 -13.28
CA VAL A 34 9.01 9.13 -12.65
C VAL A 34 10.04 8.94 -11.54
N GLY A 35 9.67 8.18 -10.52
CA GLY A 35 10.54 7.78 -9.42
C GLY A 35 10.71 6.26 -9.39
N LEU A 36 11.91 5.80 -9.09
CA LEU A 36 12.22 4.40 -8.87
C LEU A 36 11.82 4.01 -7.44
N CYS A 37 11.09 2.89 -7.30
CA CYS A 37 10.78 2.35 -5.99
C CYS A 37 12.05 1.79 -5.32
N PRO A 38 12.44 2.27 -4.12
CA PRO A 38 13.62 1.76 -3.43
C PRO A 38 13.41 0.38 -2.80
N ILE A 39 12.17 -0.11 -2.70
CA ILE A 39 11.86 -1.42 -2.09
C ILE A 39 11.82 -2.50 -3.18
N CYS A 40 11.12 -2.27 -4.29
CA CYS A 40 10.99 -3.28 -5.35
C CYS A 40 12.34 -3.62 -6.00
N ILE A 41 13.28 -2.68 -6.08
CA ILE A 41 14.59 -2.93 -6.67
C ILE A 41 15.49 -3.80 -5.78
N GLU A 42 15.23 -3.84 -4.48
CA GLU A 42 16.01 -4.65 -3.56
C GLU A 42 15.81 -6.14 -3.85
N PRO A 43 16.82 -6.98 -3.58
CA PRO A 43 16.74 -8.41 -3.84
C PRO A 43 15.73 -9.08 -2.89
N LYS A 44 15.19 -10.23 -3.30
CA LYS A 44 14.18 -10.97 -2.51
C LYS A 44 14.66 -11.34 -1.10
N GLN A 45 15.96 -11.60 -0.94
CA GLN A 45 16.61 -11.90 0.34
C GLN A 45 16.51 -10.73 1.34
N ARG A 46 16.35 -9.49 0.85
CA ARG A 46 16.14 -8.29 1.68
C ARG A 46 14.67 -7.87 1.76
N GLY A 47 13.76 -8.69 1.25
CA GLY A 47 12.32 -8.41 1.22
C GLY A 47 11.86 -7.55 0.04
N GLY A 48 12.70 -7.35 -0.98
CA GLY A 48 12.32 -6.65 -2.21
C GLY A 48 11.80 -7.59 -3.30
N GLU A 49 11.60 -7.06 -4.51
CA GLU A 49 11.07 -7.82 -5.66
C GLU A 49 12.12 -8.12 -6.74
N GLU A 50 13.33 -7.56 -6.61
CA GLU A 50 14.40 -7.58 -7.60
C GLU A 50 13.96 -6.99 -8.97
N LYS A 51 13.13 -5.96 -8.94
CA LYS A 51 12.52 -5.32 -10.12
C LYS A 51 12.74 -3.81 -10.14
N LYS A 52 13.16 -3.30 -11.30
CA LYS A 52 13.25 -1.85 -11.57
C LYS A 52 11.85 -1.28 -11.86
N VAL A 53 11.14 -0.87 -10.81
CA VAL A 53 9.77 -0.32 -10.91
C VAL A 53 9.81 1.22 -10.92
N TRP A 54 9.64 1.82 -12.10
CA TRP A 54 9.52 3.27 -12.29
C TRP A 54 8.05 3.68 -12.36
N LEU A 55 7.63 4.62 -11.52
CA LEU A 55 6.23 5.05 -11.45
C LEU A 55 6.13 6.56 -11.54
N SER A 56 5.03 7.05 -12.15
CA SER A 56 4.75 8.48 -12.23
C SER A 56 4.65 9.11 -10.85
N MET A 57 5.33 10.25 -10.68
CA MET A 57 5.30 11.03 -9.45
C MET A 57 4.10 11.98 -9.37
N LYS A 58 3.44 12.29 -10.49
CA LYS A 58 2.35 13.29 -10.57
C LYS A 58 0.99 12.70 -10.18
N TYR A 59 0.68 11.48 -10.63
CA TYR A 59 -0.67 10.90 -10.55
C TYR A 59 -0.88 9.94 -9.38
N SER A 60 -0.32 10.25 -8.20
CA SER A 60 -0.40 9.40 -6.99
C SER A 60 0.07 7.94 -7.13
N ALA A 61 0.46 7.47 -8.32
CA ALA A 61 0.90 6.12 -8.64
C ALA A 61 2.08 5.69 -7.77
N TYR A 62 3.15 6.48 -7.76
CA TYR A 62 4.28 6.25 -6.87
C TYR A 62 3.87 6.38 -5.40
N LYS A 63 3.33 7.54 -5.03
CA LYS A 63 3.22 7.98 -3.63
C LYS A 63 2.14 7.30 -2.80
N TYR A 64 0.96 7.08 -3.36
CA TYR A 64 -0.18 6.53 -2.62
C TYR A 64 -0.39 5.07 -2.97
N TYR A 65 -0.61 4.75 -4.26
CA TYR A 65 -0.93 3.39 -4.67
C TYR A 65 0.22 2.40 -4.43
N HIS A 66 1.44 2.77 -4.78
CA HIS A 66 2.57 1.87 -4.60
C HIS A 66 3.16 1.93 -3.19
N MET A 67 3.66 3.10 -2.76
CA MET A 67 4.37 3.16 -1.48
C MET A 67 3.46 2.91 -0.27
N GLN A 68 2.23 3.42 -0.25
CA GLN A 68 1.34 3.22 0.91
C GLN A 68 0.53 1.92 0.81
N PHE A 69 -0.06 1.62 -0.34
CA PHE A 69 -1.01 0.50 -0.44
C PHE A 69 -0.38 -0.82 -0.86
N GLN A 70 0.78 -0.82 -1.53
CA GLN A 70 1.51 -2.05 -1.84
C GLN A 70 2.57 -2.37 -0.79
N HIS A 71 3.30 -1.37 -0.31
CA HIS A 71 4.40 -1.56 0.66
C HIS A 71 4.08 -1.18 2.09
N GLY A 72 2.92 -0.57 2.35
CA GLY A 72 2.55 -0.15 3.71
C GLY A 72 3.48 0.92 4.29
N ILE A 73 4.07 1.82 3.49
CA ILE A 73 4.98 2.87 3.98
C ILE A 73 4.24 4.19 4.17
N SER A 74 4.35 4.78 5.36
CA SER A 74 3.75 6.09 5.66
C SER A 74 4.47 7.23 4.94
N ALA A 75 3.72 8.11 4.28
CA ALA A 75 4.26 9.32 3.67
C ALA A 75 4.86 10.30 4.70
N ALA A 76 4.22 10.37 5.88
CA ALA A 76 4.61 11.30 6.93
C ALA A 76 5.94 10.91 7.56
N SER A 77 6.07 9.66 8.02
CA SER A 77 7.27 9.19 8.72
C SER A 77 8.35 8.63 7.78
N GLY A 78 7.98 8.24 6.57
CA GLY A 78 8.86 7.50 5.68
C GLY A 78 9.10 6.05 6.10
N ARG A 79 8.39 5.55 7.11
CA ARG A 79 8.62 4.24 7.73
C ARG A 79 7.43 3.30 7.49
N PRO A 80 7.61 1.97 7.65
CA PRO A 80 6.51 1.02 7.59
C PRO A 80 5.40 1.38 8.58
N LEU A 81 4.16 1.20 8.14
CA LEU A 81 2.97 1.27 8.98
C LEU A 81 3.03 0.13 9.99
N LEU A 82 2.59 0.43 11.22
CA LEU A 82 2.61 -0.56 12.29
C LEU A 82 1.63 -1.71 11.98
N PRO A 83 1.99 -2.96 12.28
CA PRO A 83 1.10 -4.10 12.10
C PRO A 83 -0.05 -4.08 13.13
N PRO A 84 -1.10 -4.89 12.91
CA PRO A 84 -2.13 -5.12 13.92
C PRO A 84 -1.54 -5.64 15.23
N ILE A 85 -2.12 -5.24 16.37
CA ILE A 85 -1.70 -5.76 17.69
C ILE A 85 -2.28 -7.14 18.00
N ASP A 86 -3.34 -7.52 17.28
CA ASP A 86 -4.00 -8.80 17.44
C ASP A 86 -4.71 -9.19 16.13
N PHE A 87 -4.95 -10.48 15.93
CA PHE A 87 -5.65 -11.02 14.77
C PHE A 87 -6.81 -11.91 15.21
N ARG A 88 -7.94 -11.80 14.52
CA ARG A 88 -9.07 -12.73 14.70
C ARG A 88 -9.68 -13.11 13.36
N VAL A 89 -10.40 -14.21 13.34
CA VAL A 89 -11.26 -14.60 12.22
C VAL A 89 -12.70 -14.38 12.67
N ALA A 90 -13.46 -13.61 11.89
CA ALA A 90 -14.85 -13.29 12.17
C ALA A 90 -15.76 -13.91 11.09
N PRO A 91 -16.86 -14.58 11.48
CA PRO A 91 -17.84 -15.07 10.51
C PRO A 91 -18.62 -13.91 9.89
N ARG A 92 -18.97 -14.04 8.61
CA ARG A 92 -19.87 -13.10 7.92
C ARG A 92 -21.26 -13.69 7.79
N ALA A 93 -22.24 -12.99 8.38
CA ALA A 93 -23.62 -13.46 8.49
C ALA A 93 -24.40 -13.55 7.15
N ALA A 94 -23.87 -13.01 6.04
CA ALA A 94 -24.56 -12.94 4.75
C ALA A 94 -23.59 -13.07 3.55
N ALA A 95 -22.70 -14.06 3.57
CA ALA A 95 -21.80 -14.29 2.44
C ALA A 95 -22.56 -14.86 1.23
N THR A 96 -22.41 -14.21 0.06
CA THR A 96 -22.88 -14.76 -1.22
C THR A 96 -21.91 -15.83 -1.75
N LYS A 97 -22.29 -16.57 -2.80
CA LYS A 97 -21.48 -17.69 -3.36
C LYS A 97 -20.04 -17.32 -3.76
N LEU A 98 -19.78 -16.04 -4.05
CA LEU A 98 -18.46 -15.53 -4.46
C LEU A 98 -17.74 -14.77 -3.34
N GLU A 99 -18.34 -14.71 -2.16
CA GLU A 99 -17.80 -14.01 -1.00
C GLU A 99 -17.28 -14.99 0.03
N ARG A 100 -16.33 -14.52 0.84
CA ARG A 100 -15.80 -15.29 1.96
C ARG A 100 -16.84 -15.36 3.08
N THR A 101 -17.01 -16.56 3.63
CA THR A 101 -17.84 -16.83 4.81
C THR A 101 -17.17 -16.38 6.10
N GLU A 102 -15.86 -16.25 6.10
CA GLU A 102 -15.04 -15.79 7.22
C GLU A 102 -14.04 -14.75 6.72
N ILE A 103 -13.75 -13.75 7.55
CA ILE A 103 -12.79 -12.69 7.21
C ILE A 103 -11.75 -12.54 8.32
N LYS A 104 -10.48 -12.47 7.93
CA LYS A 104 -9.40 -12.18 8.85
C LYS A 104 -9.40 -10.68 9.18
N GLN A 105 -9.48 -10.36 10.47
CA GLN A 105 -9.46 -9.02 11.00
C GLN A 105 -8.21 -8.78 11.84
N GLY A 106 -7.73 -7.53 11.82
CA GLY A 106 -6.62 -7.05 12.63
C GLY A 106 -7.09 -5.97 13.62
N LYS A 107 -6.61 -6.01 14.85
CA LYS A 107 -6.91 -4.99 15.86
C LYS A 107 -5.94 -3.81 15.72
N CYS A 108 -6.49 -2.60 15.58
CA CYS A 108 -5.72 -1.37 15.51
C CYS A 108 -5.17 -0.97 16.87
N HIS A 109 -3.88 -0.62 16.94
CA HIS A 109 -3.26 -0.14 18.18
C HIS A 109 -3.74 1.26 18.58
N LYS A 110 -4.20 2.07 17.62
CA LYS A 110 -4.60 3.46 17.86
C LYS A 110 -6.07 3.59 18.21
N CYS A 111 -6.97 3.07 17.37
CA CYS A 111 -8.41 3.17 17.62
C CYS A 111 -9.01 1.94 18.31
N LEU A 112 -8.24 0.85 18.48
CA LEU A 112 -8.69 -0.40 19.10
C LEU A 112 -9.83 -1.14 18.36
N CYS A 113 -10.27 -0.63 17.21
CA CYS A 113 -11.22 -1.27 16.31
C CYS A 113 -10.63 -2.53 15.66
N TRP A 114 -11.51 -3.46 15.30
CA TRP A 114 -11.19 -4.60 14.44
C TRP A 114 -11.45 -4.23 12.98
N VAL A 115 -10.42 -4.37 12.15
CA VAL A 115 -10.42 -3.95 10.74
C VAL A 115 -10.21 -5.17 9.87
N ASP A 116 -11.01 -5.32 8.83
CA ASP A 116 -10.81 -6.36 7.83
C ASP A 116 -9.45 -6.19 7.16
N ILE A 117 -8.65 -7.25 7.18
CA ILE A 117 -7.34 -7.28 6.51
C ILE A 117 -7.53 -7.68 5.05
N GLU A 118 -8.37 -8.70 4.83
CA GLU A 118 -8.61 -9.33 3.54
C GLU A 118 -9.80 -8.73 2.79
N THR A 119 -9.89 -9.03 1.49
CA THR A 119 -11.07 -8.71 0.68
C THR A 119 -12.25 -9.62 1.01
N VAL A 120 -13.46 -9.08 0.92
CA VAL A 120 -14.71 -9.84 1.02
C VAL A 120 -14.86 -10.83 -0.15
N LYS A 121 -14.38 -10.47 -1.34
CA LYS A 121 -14.45 -11.34 -2.52
C LYS A 121 -13.47 -12.49 -2.37
N ASN A 122 -13.89 -13.70 -2.73
CA ASN A 122 -12.99 -14.86 -2.75
C ASN A 122 -12.15 -14.88 -4.04
N VAL A 123 -11.31 -13.85 -4.21
CA VAL A 123 -10.42 -13.69 -5.37
C VAL A 123 -9.01 -13.44 -4.86
N GLU A 124 -8.01 -13.99 -5.55
CA GLU A 124 -6.62 -13.68 -5.28
C GLU A 124 -6.35 -12.19 -5.54
N VAL A 125 -5.88 -11.49 -4.51
CA VAL A 125 -5.54 -10.08 -4.58
C VAL A 125 -4.03 -9.91 -4.59
N LYS A 126 -3.55 -8.91 -5.34
CA LYS A 126 -2.13 -8.58 -5.43
C LYS A 126 -1.52 -8.19 -4.08
N VAL A 127 -2.32 -7.62 -3.18
CA VAL A 127 -1.91 -7.21 -1.83
C VAL A 127 -2.96 -7.71 -0.83
N PRO A 128 -2.66 -8.78 -0.07
CA PRO A 128 -3.60 -9.35 0.89
C PRO A 128 -4.02 -8.36 1.98
N GLU A 129 -3.12 -7.50 2.46
CA GLU A 129 -3.34 -6.55 3.56
C GLU A 129 -3.82 -5.15 3.10
N LEU A 130 -4.34 -5.03 1.87
CA LEU A 130 -4.70 -3.73 1.29
C LEU A 130 -5.66 -2.90 2.18
N PHE A 131 -6.67 -3.56 2.76
CA PHE A 131 -7.66 -2.88 3.60
C PHE A 131 -7.05 -2.39 4.91
N TRP A 132 -6.13 -3.17 5.49
CA TRP A 132 -5.35 -2.75 6.64
C TRP A 132 -4.52 -1.50 6.33
N TRP A 133 -3.82 -1.46 5.19
CA TRP A 133 -3.03 -0.28 4.82
C TRP A 133 -3.87 0.97 4.64
N LYS A 134 -5.05 0.86 4.01
CA LYS A 134 -6.00 1.98 3.88
C LYS A 134 -6.42 2.52 5.25
N HIS A 135 -6.75 1.63 6.19
CA HIS A 135 -7.07 2.02 7.56
C HIS A 135 -5.88 2.67 8.25
N ALA A 136 -4.71 2.03 8.22
CA ALA A 136 -3.51 2.49 8.92
C ALA A 136 -3.06 3.88 8.43
N VAL A 137 -3.11 4.15 7.11
CA VAL A 137 -2.82 5.49 6.57
C VAL A 137 -3.77 6.53 7.14
N SER A 138 -5.07 6.22 7.18
CA SER A 138 -6.10 7.17 7.60
C SER A 138 -6.09 7.37 9.11
N CYS A 139 -6.08 6.28 9.87
CA CYS A 139 -6.17 6.29 11.33
C CYS A 139 -4.85 6.76 11.98
N HIS A 140 -3.69 6.20 11.59
CA HIS A 140 -2.43 6.56 12.24
C HIS A 140 -2.02 8.00 11.93
N GLY A 141 -2.41 8.54 10.77
CA GLY A 141 -2.20 9.93 10.36
C GLY A 141 -3.04 10.99 11.08
N GLY A 142 -3.89 10.61 12.04
CA GLY A 142 -4.73 11.53 12.81
C GLY A 142 -6.22 11.41 12.56
N GLY A 143 -6.64 10.53 11.65
CA GLY A 143 -8.04 10.26 11.36
C GLY A 143 -8.72 9.35 12.39
N ILE A 144 -10.05 9.36 12.36
CA ILE A 144 -10.94 8.57 13.19
C ILE A 144 -11.14 7.19 12.53
N CYS A 145 -11.40 6.16 13.33
CA CYS A 145 -11.78 4.83 12.83
C CYS A 145 -13.08 4.95 12.01
N LEU A 146 -13.02 4.61 10.73
CA LEU A 146 -14.23 4.33 9.95
C LEU A 146 -14.52 2.84 10.16
N ASP A 147 -15.45 2.54 11.06
CA ASP A 147 -15.89 1.16 11.31
C ASP A 147 -16.50 0.57 10.02
N PRO A 148 -16.10 -0.64 9.59
CA PRO A 148 -16.77 -1.34 8.49
C PRO A 148 -18.18 -1.84 8.86
N ILE A 149 -18.54 -1.86 10.15
CA ILE A 149 -19.78 -2.48 10.65
C ILE A 149 -20.98 -1.52 10.58
N PHE A 150 -20.76 -0.20 10.54
CA PHE A 150 -21.80 0.80 10.36
C PHE A 150 -21.46 1.73 9.20
N GLY A 151 -21.89 1.36 8.00
CA GLY A 151 -22.10 2.25 6.85
C GLY A 151 -20.93 3.18 6.51
N LEU A 152 -20.11 2.78 5.53
CA LEU A 152 -19.33 3.76 4.78
C LEU A 152 -20.26 4.88 4.27
N PRO A 153 -19.94 6.17 4.45
CA PRO A 153 -20.44 7.16 3.52
C PRO A 153 -19.87 6.79 2.14
N GLU A 154 -20.74 6.71 1.13
CA GLU A 154 -20.54 6.20 -0.24
C GLU A 154 -19.37 6.80 -1.06
N ARG A 155 -18.46 7.58 -0.45
CA ARG A 155 -17.40 8.33 -1.16
C ARG A 155 -16.06 7.62 -1.31
N PHE A 156 -15.91 6.37 -0.89
CA PHE A 156 -14.61 5.65 -0.98
C PHE A 156 -14.65 4.29 -1.69
N THR A 157 -15.77 3.89 -2.28
CA THR A 157 -15.81 2.78 -3.26
C THR A 157 -15.23 3.25 -4.59
N VAL A 158 -13.92 3.47 -4.63
CA VAL A 158 -13.20 3.52 -5.90
C VAL A 158 -13.08 2.06 -6.37
N TYR A 159 -13.88 1.74 -7.37
CA TYR A 159 -13.87 0.54 -8.18
C TYR A 159 -12.45 -0.03 -8.33
N LEU A 160 -12.19 -1.18 -7.72
CA LEU A 160 -11.14 -2.08 -8.17
C LEU A 160 -11.79 -2.96 -9.25
N ASP A 161 -11.97 -2.39 -10.43
CA ASP A 161 -12.12 -3.19 -11.63
C ASP A 161 -10.75 -3.77 -11.96
N ALA A 162 -10.69 -5.09 -12.02
CA ALA A 162 -9.47 -5.87 -12.23
C ALA A 162 -8.86 -5.69 -13.64
N ASP A 163 -9.45 -4.84 -14.49
CA ASP A 163 -9.06 -4.66 -15.89
C ASP A 163 -8.46 -3.29 -16.25
N SER A 164 -8.32 -2.35 -15.31
CA SER A 164 -7.86 -0.98 -15.62
C SER A 164 -6.37 -0.71 -15.36
N ILE A 165 -5.53 -1.73 -15.19
CA ILE A 165 -4.05 -1.57 -15.23
C ILE A 165 -3.51 -1.61 -16.68
N SER A 166 -4.41 -1.62 -17.66
CA SER A 166 -4.08 -1.50 -19.08
C SER A 166 -4.65 -0.17 -19.58
N LEU A 167 -3.78 0.76 -20.00
CA LEU A 167 -4.04 2.10 -20.58
C LEU A 167 -3.77 3.30 -19.65
N ILE A 168 -2.48 3.52 -19.37
CA ILE A 168 -1.90 4.86 -19.54
C ILE A 168 -0.59 4.63 -20.33
N ILE A 169 -0.71 4.72 -21.65
CA ILE A 169 0.41 5.04 -22.56
C ILE A 169 0.44 6.56 -22.65
#